data_AF-A0A4R3G5U3-F1
#
_entry.id   AF-A0A4R3G5U3-F1
#
_cell.length_a   1.000
_cell.length_b   1.000
_cell.length_c   1.000
_cell.angle_alpha   90.00
_cell.angle_beta   90.00
_cell.angle_gamma   90.00
#
_symmetry.space_group_name_H-M   'P 1'
#
loop_
_entity.id
_entity.type
_entity.pdbx_description
1 polymer ?
#
loop_
_entity_poly.entity_id
_entity_poly.type
_entity_poly.pdbx_seq_one_letter_code
_entity_poly.pdbx_strand_id
1 'polypeptide(L)'
;MPLEVLWDDKGDFGRKVRDLTTEDIRTLLKAGPVQFVEADVGKRLRWVPESDRFDYWKAIKPNLFEDGKHHLDDYPNGFFLAASEWSGRQGETIVALEKHH
;
A
#
# COMPACT_ATOMS: atom_id res chain seq x y z
N MET A 1 0.35 -12.98 -9.40
CA MET A 1 -0.95 -12.41 -9.80
C MET A 1 -1.13 -11.13 -9.02
N PRO A 2 -1.52 -10.01 -9.65
CA PRO A 2 -1.74 -8.75 -8.95
C PRO A 2 -2.89 -8.88 -7.93
N LEU A 3 -2.87 -8.09 -6.85
CA LEU A 3 -3.97 -8.04 -5.91
C LEU A 3 -5.20 -7.41 -6.60
N GLU A 4 -6.18 -8.25 -6.96
CA GLU A 4 -7.42 -7.80 -7.63
C GLU A 4 -8.55 -7.49 -6.63
N VAL A 5 -8.47 -8.07 -5.43
CA VAL A 5 -9.42 -7.87 -4.32
C VAL A 5 -8.67 -7.76 -2.98
N LEU A 6 -9.04 -6.78 -2.15
CA LEU A 6 -8.67 -6.73 -0.73
C LEU A 6 -9.70 -7.52 0.08
N TRP A 7 -9.25 -8.32 1.05
CA TRP A 7 -10.13 -9.19 1.85
C TRP A 7 -9.87 -8.97 3.34
N ASP A 8 -10.91 -8.68 4.12
CA ASP A 8 -10.84 -8.70 5.59
C ASP A 8 -11.61 -9.90 6.17
N ASP A 9 -11.67 -10.04 7.49
CA ASP A 9 -12.45 -11.09 8.18
C ASP A 9 -13.96 -11.07 7.83
N LYS A 10 -14.44 -10.06 7.08
CA LYS A 10 -15.82 -9.88 6.64
C LYS A 10 -15.98 -9.99 5.10
N GLY A 11 -14.96 -10.43 4.36
CA GLY A 11 -15.01 -10.67 2.90
C GLY A 11 -14.35 -9.58 2.04
N ASP A 12 -14.83 -9.40 0.80
CA ASP A 12 -14.34 -8.39 -0.19
C ASP A 12 -14.41 -6.97 0.37
N PHE A 13 -13.30 -6.37 0.74
CA PHE A 13 -13.23 -5.11 1.49
C PHE A 13 -13.18 -3.87 0.60
N GLY A 14 -12.66 -3.98 -0.62
CA GLY A 14 -12.52 -2.84 -1.50
C GLY A 14 -12.07 -3.23 -2.90
N ARG A 15 -12.14 -2.26 -3.80
CA ARG A 15 -11.73 -2.41 -5.20
C ARG A 15 -10.55 -1.51 -5.52
N LYS A 16 -9.61 -2.03 -6.31
CA LYS A 16 -8.48 -1.26 -6.83
C LYS A 16 -9.00 -0.14 -7.73
N VAL A 17 -8.53 1.07 -7.46
CA VAL A 17 -8.83 2.28 -8.23
C VAL A 17 -7.72 2.55 -9.24
N ARG A 18 -6.46 2.59 -8.77
CA ARG A 18 -5.27 2.84 -9.61
C ARG A 18 -3.99 2.44 -8.90
N ASP A 19 -2.90 2.31 -9.64
CA ASP A 19 -1.55 2.25 -9.07
C ASP A 19 -1.12 3.63 -8.55
N LEU A 20 -0.25 3.64 -7.55
CA LEU A 20 0.19 4.85 -6.87
C LEU A 20 1.70 5.03 -6.95
N THR A 21 2.11 6.25 -7.26
CA THR A 21 3.51 6.69 -7.10
C THR A 21 3.74 7.25 -5.69
N THR A 22 5.01 7.47 -5.34
CA THR A 22 5.40 8.21 -4.13
C THR A 22 4.71 9.58 -4.03
N GLU A 23 4.54 10.27 -5.15
CA GLU A 23 3.90 11.60 -5.19
C GLU A 23 2.38 11.51 -5.00
N ASP A 24 1.74 10.49 -5.56
CA ASP A 24 0.31 10.25 -5.34
C ASP A 24 0.01 9.99 -3.87
N ILE A 25 0.77 9.10 -3.21
CA ILE A 25 0.57 8.80 -1.78
C ILE A 25 0.78 10.05 -0.93
N ARG A 26 1.80 10.85 -1.25
CA ARG A 26 2.03 12.14 -0.58
C ARG A 26 0.84 13.09 -0.73
N THR A 27 0.20 13.09 -1.89
CA THR A 27 -0.98 13.92 -2.17
C THR A 27 -2.20 13.41 -1.40
N LEU A 28 -2.44 12.10 -1.38
CA LEU A 28 -3.52 11.47 -0.62
C LEU A 28 -3.40 11.75 0.88
N LEU A 29 -2.20 11.61 1.45
CA LEU A 29 -1.93 11.90 2.86
C LEU A 29 -2.21 13.35 3.26
N LYS A 30 -2.13 14.29 2.31
CA LYS A 30 -2.48 15.70 2.53
C LYS A 30 -3.97 15.98 2.35
N ALA A 31 -4.64 15.20 1.50
CA ALA A 31 -6.04 15.42 1.14
C ALA A 31 -7.01 15.00 2.26
N GLY A 32 -6.66 13.98 3.06
CA GLY A 32 -7.55 13.49 4.10
C GLY A 32 -7.04 12.27 4.84
N PRO A 33 -7.93 11.60 5.61
CA PRO A 33 -7.63 10.32 6.21
C PRO A 33 -7.36 9.25 5.15
N VAL A 34 -6.30 8.48 5.39
CA VAL A 34 -5.87 7.37 4.52
C VAL A 34 -5.56 6.19 5.43
N GLN A 35 -6.14 5.04 5.09
CA GLN A 35 -5.84 3.77 5.74
C GLN A 35 -4.74 3.05 4.95
N PHE A 36 -3.68 2.60 5.61
CA PHE A 36 -2.69 1.74 4.96
C PHE A 36 -2.97 0.26 5.24
N VAL A 37 -2.76 -0.57 4.22
CA VAL A 37 -2.80 -2.02 4.34
C VAL A 37 -1.60 -2.63 3.62
N GLU A 38 -0.87 -3.49 4.31
CA GLU A 38 0.27 -4.24 3.78
C GLU A 38 -0.17 -5.65 3.42
N ALA A 39 0.05 -6.03 2.16
CA ALA A 39 -0.22 -7.33 1.61
C ALA A 39 1.10 -8.04 1.30
N ASP A 40 1.43 -9.06 2.10
CA ASP A 40 2.59 -9.93 1.87
C ASP A 40 2.07 -11.33 1.50
N VAL A 41 2.55 -11.87 0.39
CA VAL A 41 2.03 -13.12 -0.18
C VAL A 41 2.17 -14.26 0.84
N GLY A 42 1.05 -14.91 1.14
CA GLY A 42 0.99 -15.99 2.14
C GLY A 42 0.85 -15.53 3.59
N LYS A 43 0.74 -14.22 3.85
CA LYS A 43 0.44 -13.66 5.17
C LYS A 43 -0.93 -12.98 5.19
N ARG A 44 -1.43 -12.74 6.40
CA ARG A 44 -2.64 -11.93 6.61
C ARG A 44 -2.36 -10.48 6.26
N LEU A 45 -3.37 -9.79 5.73
CA LEU A 45 -3.31 -8.34 5.54
C LEU A 45 -3.04 -7.66 6.87
N ARG A 46 -2.05 -6.75 6.86
CA ARG A 46 -1.69 -5.96 8.03
C ARG A 46 -2.23 -4.55 7.86
N TRP A 47 -3.24 -4.24 8.65
CA TRP A 47 -3.84 -2.91 8.74
C TRP A 47 -3.00 -2.02 9.63
N VAL A 48 -2.72 -0.81 9.17
CA VAL A 48 -1.99 0.20 9.93
C VAL A 48 -2.99 1.19 10.50
N PRO A 49 -2.97 1.46 11.82
CA PRO A 49 -3.84 2.46 12.41
C PRO A 49 -3.69 3.84 11.75
N GLU A 50 -4.80 4.54 11.53
CA GLU A 50 -4.78 5.89 10.93
C GLU A 50 -3.94 6.89 11.73
N SER A 51 -3.82 6.69 13.05
CA SER A 51 -2.95 7.49 13.92
C SER A 51 -1.48 7.40 13.53
N ASP A 52 -1.08 6.26 12.96
CA ASP A 52 0.32 5.92 12.68
C ASP A 52 0.67 6.15 11.20
N ARG A 53 -0.29 6.60 10.39
CA ARG A 53 -0.16 6.70 8.93
C ARG A 53 1.05 7.52 8.48
N PHE A 54 1.39 8.59 9.20
CA PHE A 54 2.53 9.45 8.85
C PHE A 54 3.88 8.81 9.19
N ASP A 55 3.98 8.11 10.31
CA ASP A 55 5.21 7.42 10.69
C ASP A 55 5.41 6.15 9.87
N TYR A 56 4.32 5.43 9.59
CA TYR A 56 4.33 4.32 8.66
C TYR A 56 4.77 4.76 7.26
N TRP A 57 4.22 5.87 6.74
CA TRP A 57 4.65 6.46 5.47
C TRP A 57 6.17 6.70 5.41
N LYS A 58 6.74 7.33 6.44
CA LYS A 58 8.19 7.59 6.50
C LYS A 58 9.01 6.30 6.45
N ALA A 59 8.52 5.24 7.10
CA ALA A 59 9.21 3.96 7.17
C ALA A 59 9.17 3.19 5.83
N ILE A 60 8.05 3.23 5.11
CA ILE A 60 7.90 2.47 3.86
C ILE A 60 8.43 3.18 2.63
N LYS A 61 8.48 4.52 2.64
CA LYS A 61 8.88 5.35 1.49
C LYS A 61 10.14 4.86 0.76
N PRO A 62 11.26 4.48 1.43
CA PRO A 62 12.46 4.02 0.72
C PRO A 62 12.31 2.66 0.02
N ASN A 63 11.29 1.88 0.37
CA ASN A 63 11.00 0.57 -0.22
C ASN A 63 9.88 0.62 -1.27
N LEU A 64 9.31 1.79 -1.58
CA LEU A 64 8.28 1.89 -2.62
C LEU A 64 8.86 1.60 -4.00
N PHE A 65 8.10 0.90 -4.81
CA PHE A 65 8.41 0.71 -6.22
C PHE A 65 8.58 2.06 -6.92
N GLU A 66 9.67 2.20 -7.67
CA GLU A 66 10.00 3.39 -8.44
C GLU A 66 10.40 2.94 -9.84
N ASP A 67 9.84 3.57 -10.87
CA ASP A 67 10.18 3.29 -12.25
C ASP A 67 11.69 3.59 -12.47
N GLY A 68 12.45 2.57 -12.84
CA GLY A 68 13.91 2.64 -13.00
C GLY A 68 14.74 1.86 -11.96
N LYS A 69 14.12 1.35 -10.88
CA LYS A 69 14.74 0.35 -9.99
C LYS A 69 14.27 -1.04 -10.41
N HIS A 70 15.17 -1.84 -10.97
CA HIS A 70 14.83 -3.11 -11.59
C HIS A 70 15.29 -4.32 -10.76
N HIS A 71 16.15 -4.12 -9.77
CA HIS A 71 16.71 -5.19 -8.95
C HIS A 71 16.28 -5.04 -7.48
N LEU A 72 16.07 -6.16 -6.82
CA LEU A 72 15.73 -6.18 -5.38
C LEU A 72 16.85 -5.57 -4.53
N ASP A 73 18.10 -5.69 -4.98
CA ASP A 73 19.27 -5.06 -4.36
C ASP A 73 19.24 -3.52 -4.38
N ASP A 74 18.40 -2.90 -5.24
CA ASP A 74 18.18 -1.45 -5.24
C ASP A 74 17.30 -1.00 -4.05
N TYR A 75 16.72 -1.95 -3.30
CA TYR A 75 15.81 -1.70 -2.20
C TYR A 75 16.36 -2.16 -0.85
N PRO A 76 16.07 -1.40 0.23
CA PRO A 76 16.43 -1.82 1.58
C PRO A 76 15.87 -3.21 1.93
N ASN A 77 16.74 -4.08 2.44
CA ASN A 77 16.40 -5.45 2.85
C ASN A 77 15.92 -6.38 1.71
N GLY A 78 16.16 -6.01 0.44
CA GLY A 78 15.89 -6.89 -0.71
C GLY A 78 14.41 -7.09 -1.02
N PHE A 79 13.55 -6.09 -0.77
CA PHE A 79 12.14 -6.15 -1.14
C PHE A 79 11.64 -4.78 -1.59
N PHE A 80 10.58 -4.76 -2.40
CA PHE A 80 9.87 -3.52 -2.72
C PHE A 80 8.38 -3.61 -2.42
N LEU A 81 7.73 -2.45 -2.35
CA LEU A 81 6.31 -2.28 -2.12
C LEU A 81 5.68 -1.65 -3.36
N ALA A 82 4.87 -2.42 -4.08
CA ALA A 82 4.00 -1.85 -5.11
C ALA A 82 2.77 -1.24 -4.43
N ALA A 83 2.52 0.05 -4.69
CA ALA A 83 1.43 0.76 -4.06
C ALA A 83 0.25 0.93 -4.99
N SER A 84 -0.96 0.79 -4.46
CA SER A 84 -2.19 1.05 -5.18
C SER A 84 -3.25 1.70 -4.29
N GLU A 85 -4.11 2.50 -4.91
CA GLU A 85 -5.26 3.14 -4.29
C GLU A 85 -6.45 2.21 -4.39
N TRP A 86 -7.18 2.11 -3.28
CA TRP A 86 -8.38 1.30 -3.17
C TRP A 86 -9.49 2.12 -2.54
N SER A 87 -10.71 1.88 -3.03
CA SER A 87 -11.91 2.42 -2.41
C SER A 87 -12.55 1.31 -1.58
N GLY A 88 -12.69 1.56 -0.28
CA GLY A 88 -13.36 0.63 0.63
C GLY A 88 -14.89 0.71 0.53
N ARG A 89 -15.57 -0.19 1.27
CA ARG A 89 -17.04 -0.33 1.24
C ARG A 89 -17.81 0.94 1.62
N GLN A 90 -17.24 1.81 2.44
CA GLN A 90 -17.86 3.06 2.89
C GLN A 90 -17.31 4.28 2.15
N GLY A 91 -16.51 4.06 1.11
CA GLY A 91 -15.85 5.14 0.35
C GLY A 91 -14.55 5.61 1.00
N GLU A 92 -13.99 4.85 1.95
CA GLU A 92 -12.67 5.19 2.51
C GLU A 92 -11.56 5.04 1.46
N THR A 93 -10.57 5.93 1.52
CA THR A 93 -9.35 5.82 0.72
C THR A 93 -8.35 4.92 1.44
N ILE A 94 -7.98 3.83 0.77
CA ILE A 94 -7.04 2.84 1.26
C ILE A 94 -5.82 2.84 0.35
N VAL A 95 -4.63 2.81 0.93
CA VAL A 95 -3.38 2.57 0.21
C VAL A 95 -2.94 1.14 0.52
N ALA A 96 -3.05 0.27 -0.48
CA ALA A 96 -2.56 -1.10 -0.41
C ALA A 96 -1.10 -1.16 -0.87
N LEU A 97 -0.29 -1.88 -0.11
CA LEU A 97 1.13 -2.06 -0.35
C LEU A 97 1.41 -3.55 -0.53
N GLU A 98 1.61 -3.96 -1.77
CA GLU A 98 1.97 -5.33 -2.12
C GLU A 98 3.48 -5.50 -1.96
N LYS A 99 3.89 -6.41 -1.07
CA LYS A 99 5.29 -6.70 -0.83
C LYS A 99 5.81 -7.75 -1.80
N HIS A 100 6.88 -7.41 -2.49
CA HIS A 100 7.57 -8.28 -3.45
C HIS A 100 8.99 -8.56 -2.97
N HIS A 101 9.35 -9.83 -2.98
CA HIS A 101 10.62 -10.41 -2.55
C HIS A 101 11.37 -11.03 -3.74
#